data_AF-A0A9P9GS94-F1
#
_entry.id   AF-A0A9P9GS94-F1
#
_cell.length_a   1.000
_cell.length_b   1.000
_cell.length_c   1.000
_cell.angle_alpha   90.00
_cell.angle_beta   90.00
_cell.angle_gamma   90.00
#
_symmetry.space_group_name_H-M   'P 1'
#
loop_
_entity.id
_entity.type
_entity.pdbx_description
1 polymer ?
#
loop_
_entity_poly.entity_id
_entity_poly.type
_entity_poly.pdbx_seq_one_letter_code
_entity_poly.pdbx_strand_id
1 'polypeptide(L)'
;MTTFRKSSEYKDYLGKTVISRPQDQLLPRLDSQNGQIYMAPGEVYCRFRHPDGQLCSNDARFSGRYNLARHYQIEHNLTVAHNATMPHSTRGRILIVGWYRELMDGQQPSWRAKDQQFLQSGQAQPTQDDQPQAANEDLPKD
;
A
#
# COMPACT_ATOMS: atom_id res chain seq x y z
N MET A 1 -16.64 4.63 -20.30
CA MET A 1 -15.45 4.90 -19.47
C MET A 1 -14.89 3.59 -18.94
N THR A 2 -13.61 3.32 -19.15
CA THR A 2 -12.96 2.05 -18.76
C THR A 2 -12.49 2.13 -17.31
N THR A 3 -12.86 1.15 -16.47
CA THR A 3 -12.45 1.09 -15.06
C THR A 3 -11.06 0.45 -14.94
N PHE A 4 -10.28 0.77 -13.90
CA PHE A 4 -8.97 0.12 -13.67
C PHE A 4 -9.09 -1.41 -13.58
N ARG A 5 -10.24 -1.91 -13.11
CA ARG A 5 -10.53 -3.35 -13.02
C ARG A 5 -10.51 -4.08 -14.37
N LYS A 6 -10.61 -3.36 -15.49
CA LYS A 6 -10.54 -3.92 -16.84
C LYS A 6 -9.11 -3.92 -17.42
N SER A 7 -8.15 -3.27 -16.76
CA SER A 7 -6.74 -3.26 -17.18
C SER A 7 -6.14 -4.67 -17.17
N SER A 8 -5.15 -4.91 -18.02
CA SER A 8 -4.37 -6.15 -18.02
C SER A 8 -3.61 -6.31 -16.70
N GLU A 9 -3.04 -5.25 -16.17
CA GLU A 9 -2.21 -5.28 -14.96
C GLU A 9 -2.99 -5.72 -13.73
N TYR A 10 -4.21 -5.21 -13.55
CA TYR A 10 -5.08 -5.69 -12.47
C TYR A 10 -5.53 -7.13 -12.69
N LYS A 11 -5.78 -7.54 -13.94
CA LYS A 11 -6.14 -8.93 -14.25
C LYS A 11 -4.97 -9.87 -13.99
N ASP A 12 -3.75 -9.47 -14.31
CA ASP A 12 -2.52 -10.23 -14.05
C ASP A 12 -2.28 -10.36 -12.55
N TYR A 13 -2.48 -9.28 -11.79
CA TYR A 13 -2.49 -9.32 -10.33
C TYR A 13 -3.51 -10.33 -9.80
N LEU A 14 -4.74 -10.38 -10.34
CA LEU A 14 -5.73 -11.37 -9.91
C LEU A 14 -5.45 -12.79 -10.42
N GLY A 15 -4.83 -12.92 -11.60
CA GLY A 15 -4.58 -14.16 -12.34
C GLY A 15 -3.39 -14.94 -11.79
N LYS A 16 -2.27 -14.25 -11.53
CA LYS A 16 -1.11 -14.82 -10.84
C LYS A 16 -1.41 -15.23 -9.40
N THR A 17 -2.53 -14.76 -8.85
CA THR A 17 -2.90 -14.98 -7.46
C THR A 17 -4.15 -15.84 -7.27
N VAL A 18 -4.61 -16.52 -8.33
CA VAL A 18 -5.79 -17.41 -8.29
C VAL A 18 -5.64 -18.52 -7.23
N ILE A 19 -4.41 -18.91 -6.88
CA ILE A 19 -4.13 -19.99 -5.93
C ILE A 19 -3.53 -19.46 -4.61
N SER A 20 -2.70 -18.41 -4.64
CA SER A 20 -2.05 -17.86 -3.44
C SER A 20 -1.62 -16.40 -3.62
N ARG A 21 -1.37 -15.72 -2.49
CA ARG A 21 -0.75 -14.39 -2.43
C ARG A 21 0.53 -14.30 -3.28
N PRO A 22 0.84 -13.15 -3.92
CA PRO A 22 2.15 -12.94 -4.55
C PRO A 22 3.29 -13.27 -3.58
N GLN A 23 4.43 -13.71 -4.12
CA GLN A 23 5.62 -14.00 -3.31
C GLN A 23 5.97 -12.83 -2.39
N ASP A 24 6.44 -13.14 -1.19
CA ASP A 24 6.66 -12.18 -0.12
C ASP A 24 7.51 -10.98 -0.53
N GLN A 25 8.53 -11.20 -1.37
CA GLN A 25 9.43 -10.16 -1.88
C GLN A 25 8.75 -9.15 -2.82
N LEU A 26 7.67 -9.56 -3.48
CA LEU A 26 6.90 -8.70 -4.38
C LEU A 26 5.98 -7.77 -3.58
N LEU A 27 5.52 -8.19 -2.40
CA LEU A 27 4.55 -7.40 -1.65
C LEU A 27 5.19 -6.14 -1.03
N PRO A 28 4.71 -4.94 -1.40
CA PRO A 28 5.22 -3.70 -0.84
C PRO A 28 4.91 -3.65 0.66
N ARG A 29 5.78 -2.98 1.42
CA ARG A 29 5.56 -2.74 2.85
C ARG A 29 4.26 -1.96 3.06
N LEU A 30 3.49 -2.35 4.07
CA LEU A 30 2.24 -1.68 4.42
C LEU A 30 2.53 -0.24 4.86
N ASP A 31 1.85 0.71 4.23
CA ASP A 31 1.89 2.10 4.65
C ASP A 31 1.00 2.23 5.87
N SER A 32 1.58 2.59 7.01
CA SER A 32 0.82 2.85 8.23
C SER A 32 1.15 4.22 8.84
N GLN A 33 0.14 4.87 9.37
CA GLN A 33 0.25 6.13 10.11
C GLN A 33 -0.88 6.18 11.15
N ASN A 34 -0.54 6.44 12.43
CA ASN A 34 -1.51 6.61 13.51
C ASN A 34 -2.54 5.47 13.63
N GLY A 35 -2.10 4.21 13.49
CA GLY A 35 -2.98 3.04 13.54
C GLY A 35 -3.91 2.89 12.31
N GLN A 36 -3.73 3.73 11.29
CA GLN A 36 -4.39 3.61 10.00
C GLN A 36 -3.44 3.05 8.95
N ILE A 37 -3.97 2.30 7.99
CA ILE A 37 -3.23 1.77 6.85
C ILE A 37 -3.80 2.26 5.54
N TYR A 38 -2.95 2.36 4.53
CA TYR A 38 -3.35 2.77 3.18
C TYR A 38 -3.25 1.59 2.22
N MET A 39 -4.33 1.36 1.48
CA MET A 39 -4.44 0.27 0.52
C MET A 39 -4.67 0.81 -0.88
N ALA A 40 -4.00 0.21 -1.87
CA ALA A 40 -4.29 0.47 -3.27
C ALA A 40 -5.72 -0.05 -3.60
N PRO A 41 -6.49 0.71 -4.40
CA PRO A 41 -7.81 0.26 -4.84
C PRO A 41 -7.77 -1.10 -5.53
N GLY A 42 -8.52 -2.07 -4.99
CA GLY A 42 -8.62 -3.42 -5.54
C GLY A 42 -7.70 -4.46 -4.89
N GLU A 43 -6.90 -4.09 -3.88
CA GLU A 43 -6.12 -5.05 -3.11
C GLU A 43 -7.01 -6.12 -2.48
N VAL A 44 -6.52 -7.37 -2.50
CA VAL A 44 -7.22 -8.56 -2.00
C VAL A 44 -6.34 -9.48 -1.14
N TYR A 45 -5.14 -9.06 -0.74
CA TYR A 45 -4.25 -9.83 0.14
C TYR A 45 -3.80 -9.01 1.34
N CYS A 46 -3.62 -9.69 2.48
CA CYS A 46 -2.92 -9.11 3.61
C CYS A 46 -1.41 -9.07 3.33
N ARG A 47 -0.81 -7.89 3.52
CA ARG A 47 0.63 -7.64 3.39
C ARG A 47 1.25 -7.09 4.68
N PHE A 48 0.55 -7.26 5.81
CA PHE A 48 1.10 -6.95 7.14
C PHE A 48 2.33 -7.80 7.41
N ARG A 49 3.38 -7.18 7.96
CA ARG A 49 4.57 -7.86 8.44
C ARG A 49 4.65 -7.68 9.96
N HIS A 50 4.87 -8.77 10.67
CA HIS A 50 5.16 -8.77 12.09
C HIS A 50 6.54 -8.14 12.36
N PRO A 51 6.86 -7.78 13.62
CA PRO A 51 8.15 -7.19 13.97
C PRO A 51 9.37 -8.04 13.59
N ASP A 52 9.20 -9.36 13.49
CA ASP A 52 10.22 -10.32 13.03
C ASP A 52 10.38 -10.36 11.50
N GLY A 53 9.58 -9.58 10.76
CA GLY A 53 9.59 -9.50 9.31
C GLY A 53 8.69 -10.53 8.59
N GLN A 54 8.11 -11.48 9.33
CA GLN A 54 7.22 -12.49 8.76
C GLN A 54 5.91 -11.86 8.30
N LEU A 55 5.42 -12.27 7.14
CA LEU A 55 4.08 -11.86 6.70
C LEU A 55 3.00 -12.51 7.57
N CYS A 56 1.87 -11.84 7.66
CA CYS A 56 0.64 -12.44 8.16
C CYS A 56 0.41 -13.80 7.50
N SER A 57 0.07 -14.80 8.32
CA SER A 57 -0.13 -16.19 7.90
C SER A 57 -1.33 -16.40 6.98
N ASN A 58 -2.25 -15.43 6.92
CA ASN A 58 -3.35 -15.45 5.97
C ASN A 58 -2.85 -15.04 4.57
N ASP A 59 -2.51 -16.05 3.77
CA ASP A 59 -2.10 -15.94 2.37
C ASP A 59 -3.28 -16.06 1.39
N ALA A 60 -4.49 -16.30 1.90
CA ALA A 60 -5.68 -16.49 1.09
C ALA A 60 -6.17 -15.15 0.50
N ARG A 61 -6.79 -15.26 -0.67
CA ARG A 61 -7.43 -14.13 -1.33
C ARG A 61 -8.70 -13.73 -0.60
N PHE A 62 -8.82 -12.47 -0.23
CA PHE A 62 -10.06 -11.89 0.27
C PHE A 62 -11.04 -11.63 -0.88
N SER A 63 -12.33 -11.87 -0.64
CA SER A 63 -13.38 -11.61 -1.65
C SER A 63 -13.58 -10.13 -1.98
N GLY A 64 -13.02 -9.24 -1.16
CA GLY A 64 -12.99 -7.81 -1.45
C GLY A 64 -12.44 -6.97 -0.31
N ARG A 65 -12.41 -5.64 -0.56
CA ARG A 65 -11.85 -4.63 0.34
C ARG A 65 -12.43 -4.68 1.75
N TYR A 66 -13.74 -4.90 1.89
CA TYR A 66 -14.40 -4.94 3.20
C TYR A 66 -13.84 -6.07 4.08
N ASN A 67 -13.73 -7.28 3.53
CA ASN A 67 -13.22 -8.43 4.29
C ASN A 67 -11.73 -8.29 4.61
N LEU A 68 -10.95 -7.73 3.68
CA LEU A 68 -9.55 -7.41 3.93
C LEU A 68 -9.41 -6.34 5.04
N ALA A 69 -10.21 -5.28 5.00
CA ALA A 69 -10.21 -4.25 6.03
C ALA A 69 -10.59 -4.80 7.42
N ARG A 70 -11.62 -5.66 7.46
CA ARG A 70 -12.04 -6.36 8.69
C ARG A 70 -10.93 -7.26 9.24
N HIS A 71 -10.18 -7.95 8.37
CA HIS A 71 -9.02 -8.75 8.78
C HIS A 71 -7.93 -7.87 9.42
N TYR A 72 -7.55 -6.75 8.81
CA TYR A 72 -6.60 -5.82 9.43
C TYR A 72 -7.06 -5.30 10.80
N GLN A 73 -8.36 -5.03 10.95
CA GLN A 73 -8.91 -4.56 12.21
C GLN A 73 -8.82 -5.62 13.31
N ILE A 74 -9.18 -6.87 13.00
CA ILE A 74 -9.27 -7.95 13.99
C ILE A 74 -7.89 -8.53 14.31
N GLU A 75 -7.10 -8.85 13.28
CA GLU A 75 -5.85 -9.59 13.44
C GLU A 75 -4.64 -8.69 13.71
N HIS A 76 -4.74 -7.40 13.34
CA HIS A 76 -3.61 -6.48 13.38
C HIS A 76 -3.89 -5.19 14.15
N ASN A 77 -5.11 -4.99 14.67
CA ASN A 77 -5.53 -3.75 15.34
C ASN A 77 -5.30 -2.49 14.49
N LEU A 78 -5.43 -2.63 13.16
CA LEU A 78 -5.22 -1.55 12.20
C LEU A 78 -6.52 -1.22 11.46
N THR A 79 -6.79 0.06 11.27
CA THR A 79 -7.95 0.51 10.49
C THR A 79 -7.53 0.94 9.10
N VAL A 80 -8.37 0.71 8.10
CA VAL A 80 -8.08 1.17 6.73
C VAL A 80 -8.48 2.62 6.60
N ALA A 81 -7.51 3.49 6.26
CA ALA A 81 -7.77 4.88 5.93
C ALA A 81 -8.79 4.96 4.78
N HIS A 82 -9.70 5.94 4.86
CA HIS A 82 -10.68 6.11 3.79
C HIS A 82 -9.94 6.43 2.48
N ASN A 83 -10.17 5.60 1.45
CA ASN A 83 -9.44 5.67 0.19
C ASN A 83 -9.58 7.07 -0.42
N ALA A 84 -8.49 7.82 -0.42
CA ALA A 84 -8.45 9.12 -1.08
C ALA A 84 -8.48 8.97 -2.62
N THR A 85 -8.14 7.79 -3.18
CA THR A 85 -8.02 7.59 -4.64
C THR A 85 -9.39 7.60 -5.26
N MET A 86 -9.60 8.51 -6.21
CA MET A 86 -10.76 8.48 -7.07
C MET A 86 -10.47 7.52 -8.24
N PRO A 87 -10.81 6.22 -8.15
CA PRO A 87 -10.57 5.26 -9.24
C PRO A 87 -11.33 5.61 -10.52
N HIS A 88 -12.26 6.56 -10.44
CA HIS A 88 -13.06 7.06 -11.55
C HIS A 88 -12.38 8.22 -12.30
N SER A 89 -11.38 8.90 -11.71
CA SER A 89 -10.64 9.96 -12.41
C SER A 89 -9.57 9.37 -13.32
N THR A 90 -9.21 10.07 -14.40
CA THR A 90 -8.14 9.63 -15.32
C THR A 90 -6.81 9.46 -14.57
N ARG A 91 -6.44 10.46 -13.76
CA ARG A 91 -5.21 10.40 -12.95
C ARG A 91 -5.23 9.25 -11.95
N GLY A 92 -6.34 9.06 -11.23
CA GLY A 92 -6.49 7.96 -10.28
C GLY A 92 -6.35 6.60 -10.97
N ARG A 93 -6.94 6.41 -12.15
CA ARG A 93 -6.76 5.19 -12.94
C ARG A 93 -5.30 4.95 -13.31
N ILE A 94 -4.58 5.96 -13.78
CA ILE A 94 -3.16 5.85 -14.17
C ILE A 94 -2.32 5.41 -12.96
N LEU A 95 -2.51 6.04 -11.80
CA LEU A 95 -1.78 5.70 -10.57
C LEU A 95 -2.06 4.26 -10.12
N ILE A 96 -3.33 3.86 -10.11
CA ILE A 96 -3.73 2.50 -9.71
C ILE A 96 -3.15 1.46 -10.68
N VAL A 97 -3.25 1.68 -11.99
CA VAL A 97 -2.73 0.76 -13.00
C VAL A 97 -1.20 0.68 -12.93
N GLY A 98 -0.52 1.82 -12.75
CA GLY A 98 0.93 1.88 -12.55
C GLY A 98 1.37 1.07 -11.33
N TRP A 99 0.66 1.22 -10.20
CA TRP A 99 0.94 0.43 -8.99
C TRP A 99 0.89 -1.08 -9.24
N TYR A 100 -0.15 -1.58 -9.95
CA TYR A 100 -0.24 -3.00 -10.29
C TYR A 100 0.82 -3.43 -11.30
N ARG A 101 1.18 -2.57 -12.25
CA ARG A 101 2.28 -2.84 -13.19
C ARG A 101 3.59 -3.07 -12.45
N GLU A 102 4.01 -2.08 -11.67
CA GLU A 102 5.26 -2.10 -10.91
C GLU A 102 5.30 -3.31 -9.98
N LEU A 103 4.20 -3.60 -9.28
CA LEU A 103 4.06 -4.79 -8.44
C LEU A 103 4.27 -6.09 -9.24
N MET A 104 3.65 -6.22 -10.42
CA MET A 104 3.73 -7.43 -11.24
C MET A 104 5.09 -7.61 -11.93
N ASP A 105 5.83 -6.51 -12.11
CA ASP A 105 7.20 -6.48 -12.59
C ASP A 105 8.22 -6.69 -11.45
N GLY A 106 7.75 -6.88 -10.21
CA GLY A 106 8.59 -7.09 -9.02
C GLY A 106 9.31 -5.84 -8.52
N GLN A 107 8.81 -4.67 -8.90
CA GLN A 107 9.29 -3.37 -8.44
C GLN A 107 8.52 -2.91 -7.21
N GLN A 108 9.16 -2.07 -6.39
CA GLN A 108 8.44 -1.33 -5.35
C GLN A 108 7.62 -0.23 -6.03
N PRO A 109 6.30 -0.15 -5.78
CA PRO A 109 5.47 0.85 -6.43
C PRO A 109 5.93 2.27 -6.12
N SER A 110 6.09 3.09 -7.17
CA SER A 110 6.56 4.47 -7.07
C SER A 110 5.51 5.39 -6.43
N TRP A 111 4.23 5.07 -6.64
CA TRP A 111 3.12 5.70 -5.96
C TRP A 111 2.72 4.90 -4.72
N ARG A 112 2.71 5.54 -3.54
CA ARG A 112 2.16 4.95 -2.32
C ARG A 112 0.75 5.46 -2.07
N ALA A 113 -0.10 4.61 -1.49
CA ALA A 113 -1.48 4.98 -1.22
C ALA A 113 -1.58 6.13 -0.18
N LYS A 114 -0.58 6.27 0.70
CA LYS A 114 -0.47 7.40 1.66
C LYS A 114 -0.11 8.74 1.01
N ASP A 115 0.64 8.73 -0.09
CA ASP A 115 1.16 9.95 -0.76
C ASP A 115 0.03 10.77 -1.38
N GLN A 116 -1.16 10.21 -1.38
CA GLN A 116 -2.32 10.81 -1.94
C GLN A 116 -2.86 12.03 -1.19
N GLN A 117 -2.65 12.13 0.13
CA GLN A 117 -3.10 13.32 0.87
C GLN A 117 -2.45 14.60 0.32
N PHE A 118 -1.19 14.52 -0.15
CA PHE A 118 -0.47 15.64 -0.76
C PHE A 118 -1.01 16.00 -2.15
N LEU A 119 -1.46 15.01 -2.92
CA LEU A 119 -1.98 15.20 -4.27
C LEU A 119 -3.34 15.92 -4.32
N GLN A 120 -4.14 15.86 -3.25
CA GLN A 120 -5.40 16.61 -3.15
C GLN A 120 -5.16 18.08 -2.72
N SER A 121 -4.10 18.34 -1.95
CA SER A 121 -3.72 19.67 -1.47
C SER A 121 -2.96 20.51 -2.51
N GLY A 122 -2.61 19.94 -3.67
CA GLY A 122 -1.75 20.60 -4.66
C GLY A 122 -0.28 20.75 -4.19
N GLN A 123 0.11 20.06 -3.11
CA GLN A 123 1.46 20.11 -2.58
C GLN A 123 2.30 18.95 -3.14
N ALA A 124 3.59 19.21 -3.37
CA ALA A 124 4.53 18.20 -3.82
C ALA A 124 4.65 17.06 -2.78
N GLN A 125 4.89 15.85 -3.27
CA GLN A 125 5.11 14.65 -2.46
C GLN A 125 6.27 14.92 -1.48
N PRO A 126 6.16 14.57 -0.18
CA PRO A 126 7.31 14.66 0.71
C PRO A 126 8.36 13.65 0.25
N THR A 127 9.57 14.15 -0.02
CA THR A 127 10.76 13.34 -0.25
C THR A 127 11.02 12.46 0.97
N GLN A 128 11.49 11.23 0.75
CA GLN A 128 11.68 10.19 1.79
C GLN A 128 12.74 10.50 2.86
N ASP A 129 13.24 11.73 2.98
CA ASP A 129 14.36 12.11 3.86
C ASP A 129 13.98 12.78 5.19
N ASP A 130 12.68 12.91 5.52
CA ASP A 130 12.27 13.42 6.85
C ASP A 130 12.22 12.29 7.90
N GLN A 131 13.36 11.66 8.15
CA GLN A 131 13.65 11.01 9.43
C GLN A 131 14.41 12.02 10.30
N PRO A 132 13.95 12.36 11.52
CA PRO A 132 14.71 13.24 12.40
C PRO A 132 16.02 12.55 12.78
N GLN A 133 17.15 13.07 12.26
CA GLN A 133 18.47 12.74 12.78
C GLN A 133 18.51 13.15 14.25
N ALA A 134 18.86 12.19 15.10
CA ALA A 134 19.07 12.38 16.53
C ALA A 134 20.05 13.54 16.75
N ALA A 135 19.65 14.49 17.61
CA ALA A 135 20.53 15.51 18.14
C ALA A 135 21.65 14.82 18.94
N ASN A 136 22.86 14.80 18.39
CA ASN A 136 24.08 14.69 19.19
C ASN A 136 24.38 16.09 19.71
N GLU A 137 23.92 16.40 20.92
CA GLU A 137 24.43 17.58 21.63
C GLU A 137 25.69 17.21 22.40
N ASP A 138 26.73 17.91 21.97
CA ASP A 138 28.12 17.92 22.38
C ASP A 138 28.24 18.34 23.86
N LEU A 139 29.03 17.58 24.62
CA LEU A 139 29.34 17.81 26.02
C LEU A 139 30.43 18.91 26.09
N PRO A 140 30.22 20.08 26.74
CA PRO A 140 31.33 21.00 26.93
C PRO A 140 32.25 20.47 28.03
N LYS A 141 33.53 20.32 27.68
CA LYS A 141 34.63 20.37 28.66
C LYS A 141 34.81 21.82 29.09
N ASP A 142 34.69 22.07 30.39
CA ASP A 142 35.68 22.78 31.22
C ASP A 142 35.29 22.66 32.70
#